data_AF-A0A410UFK2-F1
#
_entry.id   AF-A0A410UFK2-F1
#
_cell.length_a   1.000
_cell.length_b   1.000
_cell.length_c   1.000
_cell.angle_alpha   90.00
_cell.angle_beta   90.00
_cell.angle_gamma   90.00
#
_symmetry.space_group_name_H-M   'P 1'
#
loop_
_entity.id
_entity.type
_entity.pdbx_description
1 polymer ?
#
loop_
_entity_poly.entity_id
_entity_poly.type
_entity_poly.pdbx_seq_one_letter_code
_entity_poly.pdbx_strand_id
1 'polypeptide(L)'
;MTVGKWALGMCMALAASHVLAAQPSEAQVRELMQVMDVSGQFTVMNDQMGAMMSQQLPCVPVSYWQTYIDKNGVEQLSKAMVPAYQHHFTTDEVEGLIKFYKSPLGQKLVAQMPATMAEAAQAGQQWGRQRTADMFSELQKQGKLDAQGRCPGTTDSDSGVLPPSPAQGGSGQSGK
;
A
#
# COMPACT_ATOMS: atom_id res chain seq x y z
N MET A 1 -70.34 11.17 -23.92
CA MET A 1 -69.69 9.92 -24.36
C MET A 1 -69.20 10.12 -25.79
N THR A 2 -67.91 10.34 -26.01
CA THR A 2 -67.17 9.97 -27.24
C THR A 2 -65.69 10.31 -27.03
N VAL A 3 -64.87 9.37 -27.49
CA VAL A 3 -63.42 9.23 -27.29
C VAL A 3 -62.64 10.18 -28.22
N GLY A 4 -61.58 10.81 -27.72
CA GLY A 4 -60.63 11.61 -28.51
C GLY A 4 -59.22 11.02 -28.44
N LYS A 5 -58.77 10.41 -29.54
CA LYS A 5 -57.42 9.86 -29.78
C LYS A 5 -56.40 10.98 -30.02
N TRP A 6 -55.34 11.04 -29.22
CA TRP A 6 -54.06 11.75 -29.47
C TRP A 6 -52.99 11.12 -28.55
N ALA A 7 -51.71 10.98 -28.85
CA ALA A 7 -50.90 11.17 -30.03
C ALA A 7 -49.62 10.33 -29.80
N LEU A 8 -49.01 9.90 -30.90
CA LEU A 8 -47.77 9.14 -30.95
C LEU A 8 -46.63 9.96 -30.30
N GLY A 9 -46.16 9.56 -29.12
CA GLY A 9 -45.00 10.14 -28.45
C GLY A 9 -43.71 9.48 -28.95
N MET A 10 -43.00 10.17 -29.83
CA MET A 10 -41.70 9.79 -30.37
C MET A 10 -40.62 9.89 -29.27
N CYS A 11 -40.24 8.76 -28.66
CA CYS A 11 -39.08 8.69 -27.77
C CYS A 11 -37.80 8.90 -28.58
N MET A 12 -37.30 10.13 -28.58
CA MET A 12 -35.96 10.46 -29.06
C MET A 12 -34.95 9.89 -28.06
N ALA A 13 -34.34 8.75 -28.41
CA ALA A 13 -33.26 8.17 -27.62
C ALA A 13 -32.02 9.07 -27.71
N LEU A 14 -31.72 9.77 -26.62
CA LEU A 14 -30.43 10.44 -26.43
C LEU A 14 -29.35 9.35 -26.36
N ALA A 15 -28.68 9.10 -27.48
CA ALA A 15 -27.41 8.40 -27.47
C ALA A 15 -26.40 9.31 -26.76
N ALA A 16 -26.11 9.02 -25.49
CA ALA A 16 -24.99 9.63 -24.80
C ALA A 16 -23.72 9.28 -25.59
N SER A 17 -23.20 10.24 -26.34
CA SER A 17 -21.87 10.16 -26.92
C SER A 17 -20.89 10.15 -25.75
N HIS A 18 -20.49 8.98 -25.30
CA HIS A 18 -19.26 8.84 -24.55
C HIS A 18 -18.14 9.21 -25.54
N VAL A 19 -17.69 10.46 -25.51
CA VAL A 19 -16.40 10.82 -26.07
C VAL A 19 -15.41 9.86 -25.44
N LEU A 20 -14.86 8.94 -26.23
CA LEU A 20 -13.81 8.06 -25.75
C LEU A 20 -12.63 8.97 -25.39
N ALA A 21 -12.41 9.18 -24.10
CA ALA A 21 -11.29 9.98 -23.64
C ALA A 21 -9.99 9.34 -24.16
N ALA A 22 -9.08 10.16 -24.67
CA ALA A 22 -7.83 9.68 -25.23
C ALA A 22 -7.01 8.99 -24.13
N GLN A 23 -6.34 7.90 -24.51
CA GLN A 23 -5.42 7.20 -23.62
C GLN A 23 -4.06 7.90 -23.59
N PRO A 24 -3.40 7.99 -22.43
CA PRO A 24 -2.11 8.64 -22.30
C PRO A 24 -1.04 7.87 -23.09
N SER A 25 -0.12 8.62 -23.70
CA SER A 25 1.03 7.99 -24.37
C SER A 25 1.97 7.32 -23.37
N GLU A 26 2.76 6.35 -23.83
CA GLU A 26 3.81 5.72 -23.01
C GLU A 26 4.77 6.78 -22.44
N ALA A 27 5.12 7.79 -23.23
CA ALA A 27 6.00 8.88 -22.81
C ALA A 27 5.41 9.69 -21.64
N GLN A 28 4.11 10.03 -21.70
CA GLN A 28 3.43 10.73 -20.60
C GLN A 28 3.38 9.88 -19.33
N VAL A 29 3.07 8.59 -19.46
CA VAL A 29 3.06 7.68 -18.30
C VAL A 29 4.45 7.57 -17.66
N ARG A 30 5.50 7.47 -18.47
CA ARG A 30 6.89 7.43 -17.99
C ARG A 30 7.31 8.72 -17.31
N GLU A 31 6.89 9.87 -17.85
CA GLU A 31 7.10 11.16 -17.21
C GLU A 31 6.39 11.23 -15.85
N LEU A 32 5.14 10.76 -15.76
CA LEU A 32 4.41 10.65 -14.51
C LEU A 32 5.16 9.79 -13.48
N MET A 33 5.64 8.60 -13.89
CA MET A 33 6.45 7.73 -13.04
C MET A 33 7.73 8.40 -12.55
N GLN A 34 8.37 9.18 -13.41
CA GLN A 34 9.59 9.92 -13.06
C GLN A 34 9.30 11.00 -12.02
N VAL A 35 8.25 11.81 -12.19
CA VAL A 35 7.94 12.90 -11.24
C VAL A 35 7.41 12.41 -9.90
N MET A 36 6.91 11.17 -9.83
CA MET A 36 6.55 10.47 -8.60
C MET A 36 7.72 9.67 -7.98
N ASP A 37 8.91 9.74 -8.59
CA ASP A 37 10.11 9.00 -8.19
C ASP A 37 9.92 7.48 -8.03
N VAL A 38 9.22 6.86 -8.98
CA VAL A 38 8.97 5.41 -8.97
C VAL A 38 10.29 4.62 -9.04
N SER A 39 11.31 5.13 -9.75
CA SER A 39 12.64 4.53 -9.81
C SER A 39 13.33 4.51 -8.44
N GLY A 40 13.27 5.61 -7.69
CA GLY A 40 13.81 5.66 -6.33
C GLY A 40 13.10 4.69 -5.39
N GLN A 41 11.77 4.55 -5.53
CA GLN A 41 11.00 3.56 -4.79
C GLN A 41 11.45 2.12 -5.08
N PHE A 42 11.77 1.79 -6.33
CA PHE A 42 12.32 0.47 -6.67
C PHE A 42 13.72 0.23 -6.10
N THR A 43 14.56 1.26 -5.99
CA THR A 43 15.84 1.14 -5.29
C THR A 43 15.65 0.79 -3.83
N VAL A 44 14.75 1.50 -3.12
CA VAL A 44 14.43 1.20 -1.72
C VAL A 44 13.89 -0.22 -1.56
N MET A 45 13.00 -0.66 -2.46
CA MET A 45 12.48 -2.03 -2.47
C MET A 45 13.59 -3.06 -2.70
N ASN A 46 14.52 -2.79 -3.63
CA ASN A 46 15.66 -3.66 -3.89
C ASN A 46 16.56 -3.80 -2.66
N ASP A 47 16.85 -2.70 -1.97
CA ASP A 47 17.68 -2.70 -0.76
C ASP A 47 17.03 -3.52 0.36
N GLN A 48 15.71 -3.35 0.56
CA GLN A 48 14.97 -4.11 1.56
C GLN A 48 14.93 -5.61 1.23
N MET A 49 14.61 -5.96 -0.02
CA MET A 49 14.60 -7.35 -0.48
C MET A 49 16.00 -7.96 -0.39
N GLY A 50 17.03 -7.21 -0.80
CA GLY A 50 18.42 -7.63 -0.72
C GLY A 50 18.88 -7.90 0.71
N ALA A 51 18.49 -7.05 1.67
CA ALA A 51 18.79 -7.27 3.08
C ALA A 51 18.11 -8.55 3.61
N MET A 52 16.84 -8.79 3.25
CA MET A 52 16.13 -10.01 3.62
C MET A 52 16.78 -11.25 2.99
N MET A 53 17.08 -11.20 1.69
CA MET A 53 17.69 -12.31 0.95
C MET A 53 19.11 -12.61 1.43
N SER A 54 19.90 -11.60 1.79
CA SER A 54 21.24 -11.80 2.33
C SER A 54 21.23 -12.53 3.68
N GLN A 55 20.17 -12.39 4.47
CA GLN A 55 20.01 -13.17 5.71
C GLN A 55 19.64 -14.63 5.44
N GLN A 56 18.85 -14.88 4.39
CA GLN A 56 18.43 -16.23 4.00
C GLN A 56 19.50 -17.00 3.24
N LEU A 57 20.29 -16.32 2.41
CA LEU A 57 21.31 -16.89 1.53
C LEU A 57 22.69 -16.27 1.83
N PRO A 58 23.30 -16.57 2.99
CA PRO A 58 24.56 -15.94 3.41
C PRO A 58 25.77 -16.30 2.54
N CYS A 59 25.66 -17.32 1.69
CA CYS A 59 26.69 -17.70 0.73
C CYS A 59 26.72 -16.81 -0.53
N VAL A 60 25.67 -16.02 -0.78
CA VAL A 60 25.60 -15.09 -1.91
C VAL A 60 26.14 -13.73 -1.47
N PRO A 61 27.14 -13.15 -2.18
CA PRO A 61 27.70 -11.85 -1.82
C PRO A 61 26.64 -10.74 -1.81
N VAL A 62 26.74 -9.83 -0.84
CA VAL A 62 25.84 -8.66 -0.71
C VAL A 62 25.75 -7.84 -2.00
N SER A 63 26.86 -7.74 -2.74
CA SER A 63 26.91 -7.01 -4.01
C SER A 63 25.99 -7.56 -5.09
N TYR A 64 25.65 -8.86 -5.05
CA TYR A 64 24.69 -9.46 -5.98
C TYR A 64 23.30 -8.84 -5.80
N TRP A 65 22.87 -8.69 -4.54
CA TRP A 65 21.56 -8.15 -4.19
C TRP A 65 21.44 -6.66 -4.49
N GLN A 66 22.53 -5.90 -4.34
CA GLN A 66 22.58 -4.47 -4.66
C GLN A 66 22.26 -4.16 -6.13
N THR A 67 22.50 -5.12 -7.02
CA THR A 67 22.24 -4.98 -8.46
C THR A 67 21.10 -5.87 -8.95
N TYR A 68 20.31 -6.48 -8.05
CA TYR A 68 19.24 -7.40 -8.44
C TYR A 68 18.16 -6.70 -9.27
N ILE A 69 17.71 -5.52 -8.83
CA ILE A 69 16.93 -4.58 -9.64
C ILE A 69 17.86 -3.48 -10.12
N ASP A 70 18.57 -3.76 -11.21
CA ASP A 70 19.42 -2.78 -11.89
C ASP A 70 18.59 -1.81 -12.77
N LYS A 71 19.29 -0.93 -13.49
CA LYS A 71 18.64 0.03 -14.42
C LYS A 71 17.77 -0.65 -15.48
N ASN A 72 18.16 -1.83 -15.94
CA ASN A 72 17.40 -2.59 -16.93
C ASN A 72 16.16 -3.24 -16.30
N GLY A 73 16.26 -3.69 -15.04
CA GLY A 73 15.12 -4.12 -14.24
C GLY A 73 14.10 -2.99 -14.04
N VAL A 74 14.56 -1.81 -13.62
CA VAL A 74 13.70 -0.62 -13.47
C VAL A 74 12.99 -0.28 -14.78
N GLU A 75 13.69 -0.34 -15.91
CA GLU A 75 13.10 -0.05 -17.22
C GLU A 75 12.04 -1.10 -17.63
N GLN A 76 12.31 -2.38 -17.39
CA GLN A 76 11.34 -3.45 -17.65
C GLN A 76 10.08 -3.30 -16.78
N LEU A 77 10.25 -3.02 -15.48
CA LEU A 77 9.13 -2.80 -14.58
C LEU A 77 8.33 -1.55 -14.98
N SER A 78 9.01 -0.45 -15.31
CA SER A 78 8.38 0.79 -15.77
C SER A 78 7.53 0.55 -17.00
N LYS A 79 8.08 -0.16 -18.00
CA LYS A 79 7.35 -0.56 -19.21
C LYS A 79 6.15 -1.45 -18.90
N ALA A 80 6.29 -2.41 -17.99
CA ALA A 80 5.22 -3.32 -17.61
C ALA A 80 4.05 -2.60 -16.89
N MET A 81 4.30 -1.47 -16.24
CA MET A 81 3.27 -0.67 -15.58
C MET A 81 2.47 0.22 -16.53
N VAL A 82 3.00 0.56 -17.72
CA VAL A 82 2.35 1.48 -18.67
C VAL A 82 0.89 1.12 -18.96
N PRO A 83 0.54 -0.15 -19.28
CA PRO A 83 -0.84 -0.52 -19.56
C PRO A 83 -1.79 -0.30 -18.38
N ALA A 84 -1.31 -0.42 -17.13
CA ALA A 84 -2.15 -0.19 -15.96
C ALA A 84 -2.55 1.29 -15.86
N TYR A 85 -1.61 2.22 -16.10
CA TYR A 85 -1.93 3.64 -16.12
C TYR A 85 -2.85 3.99 -17.29
N GLN A 86 -2.60 3.43 -18.48
CA GLN A 86 -3.48 3.58 -19.64
C GLN A 86 -4.86 2.94 -19.42
N HIS A 87 -5.04 2.02 -18.47
CA HIS A 87 -6.36 1.47 -18.18
C HIS A 87 -7.17 2.38 -17.26
N HIS A 88 -6.49 3.06 -16.34
CA HIS A 88 -7.12 3.79 -15.24
C HIS A 88 -7.18 5.31 -15.41
N PHE A 89 -6.38 5.88 -16.30
CA PHE A 89 -6.26 7.32 -16.47
C PHE A 89 -6.35 7.71 -17.93
N THR A 90 -6.97 8.85 -18.17
CA THR A 90 -7.01 9.53 -19.46
C THR A 90 -5.76 10.39 -19.68
N THR A 91 -5.53 10.83 -20.92
CA THR A 91 -4.44 11.75 -21.26
C THR A 91 -4.45 13.02 -20.39
N ASP A 92 -5.62 13.64 -20.24
CA ASP A 92 -5.76 14.91 -19.51
C ASP A 92 -5.51 14.74 -18.00
N GLU A 93 -5.90 13.59 -17.44
CA GLU A 93 -5.64 13.26 -16.03
C GLU A 93 -4.15 13.01 -15.78
N VAL A 94 -3.47 12.27 -16.65
CA VAL A 94 -2.02 12.06 -16.55
C VAL A 94 -1.28 13.40 -16.67
N GLU A 95 -1.67 14.27 -17.60
CA GLU A 95 -1.09 15.62 -17.71
C GLU A 95 -1.32 16.45 -16.43
N GLY A 96 -2.54 16.41 -15.88
CA GLY A 96 -2.87 17.05 -14.62
C GLY A 96 -2.01 16.55 -13.45
N LEU A 97 -1.82 15.24 -13.35
CA LEU A 97 -0.97 14.61 -12.34
C LEU A 97 0.49 15.01 -12.51
N ILE A 98 1.02 15.01 -13.73
CA ILE A 98 2.40 15.47 -14.00
C ILE A 98 2.58 16.91 -13.54
N LYS A 99 1.64 17.80 -13.89
CA LYS A 99 1.66 19.21 -13.48
C LYS A 99 1.62 19.35 -11.96
N PHE A 100 0.76 18.58 -11.29
CA PHE A 100 0.68 18.59 -9.83
C PHE A 100 1.98 18.11 -9.18
N TYR A 101 2.49 16.95 -9.58
CA TYR A 101 3.70 16.38 -8.99
C TYR A 101 4.95 17.22 -9.29
N LYS A 102 5.00 17.98 -10.39
CA LYS A 102 6.05 18.97 -10.65
C LYS A 102 5.96 20.24 -9.80
N SER A 103 4.81 20.52 -9.19
CA SER A 103 4.66 21.71 -8.34
C SER A 103 5.49 21.59 -7.05
N PRO A 104 5.84 22.71 -6.38
CA PRO A 104 6.55 22.66 -5.10
C PRO A 104 5.83 21.81 -4.04
N LEU A 105 4.50 21.84 -4.02
CA LEU A 105 3.70 21.02 -3.11
C LEU A 105 3.76 19.54 -3.49
N GLY A 106 3.63 19.21 -4.78
CA GLY A 106 3.72 17.84 -5.27
C GLY A 106 5.08 17.20 -5.01
N GLN A 107 6.17 17.94 -5.24
CA GLN A 107 7.52 17.49 -4.90
C GLN A 107 7.71 17.28 -3.39
N LYS A 108 7.18 18.19 -2.57
CA LYS A 108 7.18 18.00 -1.10
C LYS A 108 6.39 16.75 -0.71
N LEU A 109 5.26 16.49 -1.35
CA LEU A 109 4.44 15.31 -1.09
C LEU A 109 5.24 14.03 -1.41
N VAL A 110 5.83 13.92 -2.60
CA VAL A 110 6.65 12.76 -3.00
C VAL A 110 7.77 12.51 -1.99
N ALA A 111 8.47 13.57 -1.56
CA ALA A 111 9.58 13.46 -0.62
C ALA A 111 9.16 13.08 0.82
N GLN A 112 8.00 13.56 1.29
CA GLN A 112 7.60 13.45 2.70
C GLN A 112 6.62 12.30 2.97
N MET A 113 5.89 11.84 1.96
CA MET A 113 4.88 10.79 2.14
C MET A 113 5.45 9.48 2.70
N PRO A 114 6.63 8.97 2.26
CA PRO A 114 7.19 7.75 2.85
C PRO A 114 7.40 7.85 4.37
N ALA A 115 7.98 8.96 4.84
CA ALA A 115 8.20 9.21 6.27
C ALA A 115 6.87 9.38 7.02
N THR A 116 5.94 10.14 6.45
CA THR A 116 4.60 10.36 7.03
C THR A 116 3.85 9.04 7.21
N MET A 117 3.89 8.15 6.21
CA MET A 117 3.26 6.84 6.29
C MET A 117 3.96 5.94 7.31
N ALA A 118 5.29 6.00 7.43
CA ALA A 118 6.04 5.25 8.43
C ALA A 118 5.67 5.67 9.86
N GLU A 119 5.56 6.97 10.13
CA GLU A 119 5.11 7.50 11.42
C GLU A 119 3.66 7.11 11.72
N ALA A 120 2.77 7.22 10.73
CA ALA A 120 1.37 6.82 10.89
C ALA A 120 1.23 5.32 11.21
N ALA A 121 2.03 4.47 10.55
CA ALA A 121 2.07 3.04 10.83
C ALA A 121 2.53 2.76 12.27
N GLN A 122 3.56 3.45 12.76
CA GLN A 122 4.03 3.31 14.16
C GLN A 122 2.95 3.71 15.17
N ALA A 123 2.25 4.82 14.92
CA ALA A 123 1.14 5.27 15.76
C ALA A 123 0.00 4.22 15.79
N GLY A 124 -0.37 3.67 14.63
CA GLY A 124 -1.37 2.60 14.52
C GLY A 124 -0.96 1.33 15.28
N GLN A 125 0.30 0.93 15.19
CA GLN A 125 0.84 -0.22 15.93
C GLN A 125 0.79 0.00 17.44
N GLN A 126 1.14 1.20 17.92
CA GLN A 126 1.08 1.54 19.34
C GLN A 126 -0.36 1.51 19.86
N TRP A 127 -1.28 2.16 19.13
CA TRP A 127 -2.70 2.15 19.47
C TRP A 127 -3.26 0.72 19.49
N GLY A 128 -2.92 -0.11 18.50
CA GLY A 128 -3.38 -1.50 18.42
C GLY A 128 -2.92 -2.36 19.61
N ARG A 129 -1.66 -2.21 20.04
CA ARG A 129 -1.16 -2.87 21.26
C ARG A 129 -1.92 -2.44 22.51
N GLN A 130 -2.15 -1.14 22.69
CA GLN A 130 -2.91 -0.64 23.84
C GLN A 130 -4.34 -1.17 23.82
N ARG A 131 -5.02 -1.05 22.68
CA ARG A 131 -6.41 -1.49 22.52
C ARG A 131 -6.58 -2.98 22.78
N THR A 132 -5.59 -3.78 22.38
CA THR A 132 -5.54 -5.22 22.65
C THR A 132 -5.36 -5.47 24.16
N ALA A 133 -4.42 -4.82 24.81
CA ALA A 133 -4.23 -4.94 26.26
C ALA A 133 -5.50 -4.58 27.05
N ASP A 134 -6.18 -3.50 26.68
CA ASP A 134 -7.44 -3.06 27.30
C ASP A 134 -8.55 -4.11 27.08
N MET A 135 -8.64 -4.69 25.88
CA MET A 135 -9.58 -5.76 25.57
C MET A 135 -9.36 -6.98 26.47
N PHE A 136 -8.12 -7.46 26.59
CA PHE A 136 -7.79 -8.61 27.43
C PHE A 136 -8.13 -8.34 28.89
N SER A 137 -7.77 -7.16 29.40
CA SER A 137 -8.12 -6.75 30.78
C SER A 137 -9.62 -6.78 31.03
N GLU A 138 -10.41 -6.25 30.09
CA GLU A 138 -11.87 -6.22 30.21
C GLU A 138 -12.50 -7.62 30.15
N LEU A 139 -12.06 -8.46 29.21
CA LEU A 139 -12.56 -9.82 29.08
C LEU A 139 -12.20 -10.69 30.29
N GLN A 140 -11.02 -10.48 30.91
CA GLN A 140 -10.64 -11.12 32.16
C GLN A 140 -11.53 -10.69 33.33
N LYS A 141 -11.82 -9.38 33.46
CA LYS A 141 -12.75 -8.87 34.49
C LYS A 141 -14.16 -9.45 34.34
N GLN A 142 -14.60 -9.68 33.11
CA GLN A 142 -15.88 -10.32 32.81
C GLN A 142 -15.87 -11.84 33.00
N GLY A 143 -14.73 -12.45 33.37
CA GLY A 143 -14.59 -13.91 33.48
C GLY A 143 -14.68 -14.65 32.15
N LYS A 144 -14.59 -13.93 31.03
CA LYS A 144 -14.62 -14.50 29.67
C LYS A 144 -13.27 -15.05 29.22
N LEU A 145 -12.19 -14.58 29.86
CA LEU A 145 -10.85 -15.13 29.71
C LEU A 145 -10.29 -15.53 31.07
N ASP A 146 -9.45 -16.57 31.08
CA ASP A 146 -8.67 -16.98 32.25
C ASP A 146 -7.51 -16.00 32.54
N ALA A 147 -6.74 -16.27 33.60
CA ALA A 147 -5.59 -15.45 33.99
C ALA A 147 -4.46 -15.42 32.94
N GLN A 148 -4.46 -16.37 32.00
CA GLN A 148 -3.52 -16.47 30.88
C GLN A 148 -4.08 -15.82 29.59
N GLY A 149 -5.30 -15.26 29.63
CA GLY A 149 -5.94 -14.64 28.47
C GLY A 149 -6.57 -15.64 27.51
N ARG A 150 -6.82 -16.88 27.93
CA ARG A 150 -7.45 -17.93 27.11
C ARG A 150 -8.93 -18.06 27.41
N CYS A 151 -9.70 -18.54 26.44
CA CYS A 151 -11.10 -18.88 26.66
C CYS A 151 -11.20 -20.07 27.64
N PRO A 152 -12.18 -20.09 28.56
CA PRO A 152 -12.41 -21.24 29.42
C PRO A 152 -12.63 -22.53 28.61
N GLY A 153 -11.94 -23.61 28.98
CA GLY A 153 -12.09 -24.93 28.35
C GLY A 153 -11.21 -25.19 27.12
N THR A 154 -10.39 -24.22 26.68
CA THR A 154 -9.41 -24.46 25.60
C THR A 154 -8.13 -25.08 26.14
N THR A 155 -7.64 -26.15 25.49
CA THR A 155 -6.34 -26.75 25.81
C THR A 155 -5.22 -26.09 25.00
N ASP A 156 -3.96 -26.32 25.36
CA ASP A 156 -2.81 -25.79 24.61
C ASP A 156 -2.78 -26.28 23.15
N SER A 157 -3.46 -27.38 22.83
CA SER A 157 -3.65 -27.88 21.46
C SER A 157 -4.61 -27.02 20.61
N ASP A 158 -5.47 -26.20 21.22
CA ASP A 158 -6.41 -25.30 20.53
C ASP A 158 -5.82 -23.89 20.29
N SER A 159 -4.71 -23.55 20.95
CA SER A 159 -4.15 -22.19 21.02
C SER A 159 -3.13 -21.90 19.92
N GLY A 160 -3.47 -22.17 18.66
CA GLY A 160 -2.61 -21.90 17.50
C GLY A 160 -2.34 -20.41 17.19
N VAL A 161 -2.82 -19.48 18.03
CA VAL A 161 -2.60 -18.03 17.88
C VAL A 161 -1.75 -17.55 19.05
N LEU A 162 -0.43 -17.50 18.83
CA LEU A 162 0.54 -16.98 19.80
C LEU A 162 0.25 -15.49 20.10
N PRO A 163 0.27 -15.06 21.37
CA PRO A 163 0.28 -13.63 21.70
C PRO A 163 1.58 -12.98 21.21
N PRO A 164 1.58 -11.66 20.87
CA PRO A 164 2.81 -10.97 20.48
C PRO A 164 3.81 -11.01 21.64
N SER A 165 5.03 -11.52 21.35
CA SER A 165 6.14 -11.55 22.30
C SER A 165 6.37 -10.18 22.92
N PRO A 166 6.61 -10.10 24.25
CA PRO A 166 7.06 -8.85 24.85
C PRO A 166 8.44 -8.52 24.27
N ALA A 167 8.57 -7.29 23.75
CA ALA A 167 9.84 -6.73 23.33
C ALA A 167 10.87 -6.92 24.44
N GLN A 168 11.98 -7.62 24.16
CA GLN A 168 13.11 -7.70 25.07
C GLN A 168 13.69 -6.29 25.23
N GLY A 169 13.34 -5.63 26.31
CA GLY A 169 14.07 -4.48 26.83
C GLY A 169 15.45 -4.96 27.26
N GLY A 170 16.49 -4.43 26.63
CA GLY A 170 17.87 -4.71 26.99
C GLY A 170 18.16 -4.30 28.43
N SER A 171 18.59 -5.27 29.23
CA SER A 171 19.28 -5.04 30.49
C SER A 171 20.63 -5.74 30.42
N GLY A 172 21.59 -5.10 29.74
CA GLY A 172 22.99 -5.42 29.88
C GLY A 172 23.57 -4.62 31.04
N GLN A 173 23.64 -5.21 32.24
CA GLN A 173 24.66 -4.85 33.24
C GLN A 173 24.76 -5.87 34.37
N SER A 174 26.00 -6.12 34.81
CA SER A 174 26.46 -7.00 35.91
C SER A 174 26.68 -8.46 35.46
N GLY A 175 27.86 -9.08 35.56
CA GLY A 175 29.12 -8.73 36.21
C GLY A 175 29.79 -10.02 36.65
N LYS A 176 30.88 -10.41 35.97
CA LYS A 176 32.08 -11.09 36.48
C LYS A 176 33.03 -11.37 35.32
#